data_AF-A0A943EAU3-F1
#
_entry.id   AF-A0A943EAU3-F1
#
_cell.length_a   1.000
_cell.length_b   1.000
_cell.length_c   1.000
_cell.angle_alpha   90.00
_cell.angle_beta   90.00
_cell.angle_gamma   90.00
#
_symmetry.space_group_name_H-M   'P 1'
#
loop_
_entity.id
_entity.type
_entity.pdbx_description
1 polymer ?
#
loop_
_entity_poly.entity_id
_entity_poly.type
_entity_poly.pdbx_seq_one_letter_code
_entity_poly.pdbx_strand_id
1 'polypeptide(L)'
;MEKKAWMTLLLDFYGPLLTERQRRAIELSCGEDYSLAEIAESQGISRQGVRDTLMRAEKTLQDLEDKLHLASRTLLLRDGLEAVCEQLQRKGLEEQSKQIQTLWRTWEGE
;
A
#
# COMPACT_ATOMS: atom_id res chain seq x y z
N MET A 1 -0.90 3.57 11.82
CA MET A 1 -0.45 3.86 10.45
C MET A 1 -1.15 5.13 9.98
N GLU A 2 -0.44 6.05 9.32
CA GLU A 2 -1.06 7.26 8.78
C GLU A 2 -1.98 6.92 7.59
N LYS A 3 -3.07 7.69 7.42
CA LYS A 3 -4.06 7.43 6.35
C LYS A 3 -3.41 7.38 4.96
N LYS A 4 -2.47 8.30 4.68
CA LYS A 4 -1.76 8.33 3.40
C LYS A 4 -0.96 7.05 3.16
N ALA A 5 -0.18 6.61 4.15
CA ALA A 5 0.59 5.37 4.06
C ALA A 5 -0.31 4.15 3.83
N TRP A 6 -1.48 4.11 4.49
CA TRP A 6 -2.47 3.05 4.24
C TRP A 6 -3.02 3.11 2.81
N MET A 7 -3.37 4.28 2.29
CA MET A 7 -3.85 4.43 0.91
C MET A 7 -2.77 4.06 -0.12
N THR A 8 -1.51 4.43 0.10
CA THR A 8 -0.38 4.01 -0.74
C THR A 8 -0.25 2.49 -0.73
N LEU A 9 -0.30 1.85 0.44
CA LEU A 9 -0.25 0.40 0.52
C LEU A 9 -1.42 -0.25 -0.23
N LEU A 10 -2.65 0.24 -0.06
CA LEU A 10 -3.80 -0.28 -0.81
C LEU A 10 -3.64 -0.08 -2.32
N LEU A 11 -2.96 0.98 -2.75
CA LEU A 11 -2.65 1.22 -4.15
C LEU A 11 -1.69 0.17 -4.72
N ASP A 12 -0.74 -0.33 -3.92
CA ASP A 12 0.16 -1.40 -4.36
C ASP A 12 -0.59 -2.71 -4.62
N PHE A 13 -1.62 -3.02 -3.82
CA PHE A 13 -2.45 -4.21 -3.99
C PHE A 13 -3.53 -4.06 -5.06
N TYR A 14 -4.18 -2.90 -5.13
CA TYR A 14 -5.43 -2.72 -5.88
C TYR A 14 -5.37 -1.61 -6.93
N GLY A 15 -4.24 -0.91 -7.06
CA GLY A 15 -4.05 0.20 -8.00
C GLY A 15 -4.40 -0.14 -9.46
N PRO A 16 -4.08 -1.33 -9.99
CA PRO A 16 -4.50 -1.73 -11.34
C PRO A 16 -6.02 -1.82 -11.56
N LEU A 17 -6.83 -1.85 -10.49
CA LEU A 17 -8.30 -1.91 -10.56
C LEU A 17 -8.94 -0.51 -10.59
N LEU A 18 -8.17 0.53 -10.31
CA LEU A 18 -8.61 1.91 -10.46
C LEU A 18 -8.54 2.37 -11.91
N THR A 19 -9.32 3.38 -12.25
CA THR A 19 -9.06 4.12 -13.50
C THR A 19 -7.73 4.85 -13.40
N GLU A 20 -7.04 5.04 -14.53
CA GLU A 20 -5.75 5.75 -14.58
C GLU A 20 -5.80 7.11 -13.86
N ARG A 21 -6.90 7.84 -14.04
CA ARG A 21 -7.10 9.14 -13.40
C ARG A 21 -7.24 9.06 -11.88
N GLN A 22 -7.92 8.04 -11.37
CA GLN A 22 -8.05 7.79 -9.92
C GLN A 22 -6.71 7.39 -9.32
N ARG A 23 -6.02 6.45 -9.97
CA ARG A 23 -4.69 5.99 -9.57
C ARG A 23 -3.72 7.17 -9.50
N ARG A 24 -3.60 7.95 -10.59
CA ARG A 24 -2.70 9.10 -10.64
C ARG A 24 -3.02 10.16 -9.60
N ALA A 25 -4.31 10.38 -9.29
CA ALA A 25 -4.70 11.32 -8.24
C ALA A 25 -4.19 10.87 -6.85
N ILE A 26 -4.31 9.58 -6.53
CA ILE A 26 -3.82 9.01 -5.26
C ILE A 26 -2.29 9.05 -5.20
N GLU A 27 -1.59 8.67 -6.28
CA GLU A 27 -0.12 8.73 -6.37
C GLU A 27 0.41 10.14 -6.10
N LEU A 28 -0.15 11.15 -6.79
CA LEU A 28 0.24 12.54 -6.60
C LEU A 28 -0.04 13.01 -5.16
N SER A 29 -1.19 12.64 -4.59
CA SER A 29 -1.60 13.12 -3.27
C SER A 29 -0.88 12.44 -2.10
N CYS A 30 -0.65 11.12 -2.20
CA CYS A 30 -0.11 10.29 -1.11
C CYS A 30 1.37 9.95 -1.28
N GLY A 31 1.87 9.84 -2.51
CA GLY A 31 3.26 9.52 -2.81
C GLY A 31 4.14 10.74 -3.10
N GLU A 32 3.60 11.74 -3.80
CA GLU A 32 4.36 12.94 -4.20
C GLU A 32 4.02 14.19 -3.37
N ASP A 33 3.10 14.09 -2.40
CA ASP A 33 2.63 15.18 -1.52
C ASP A 33 2.07 16.43 -2.22
N TYR A 34 1.54 16.27 -3.43
CA TYR A 34 0.90 17.37 -4.15
C TYR A 34 -0.36 17.85 -3.43
N SER A 35 -0.56 19.17 -3.45
CA SER A 35 -1.80 19.80 -3.03
C SER A 35 -2.92 19.57 -4.05
N LEU A 36 -4.18 19.73 -3.61
CA LEU A 36 -5.35 19.63 -4.49
C LEU A 36 -5.32 20.64 -5.66
N ALA A 37 -4.59 21.75 -5.52
CA ALA A 37 -4.44 22.74 -6.59
C ALA A 37 -3.43 22.25 -7.65
N GLU A 38 -2.29 21.70 -7.22
CA GLU A 38 -1.28 21.15 -8.14
C GLU A 38 -1.81 19.93 -8.90
N ILE A 39 -2.59 19.06 -8.23
CA ILE A 39 -3.25 17.93 -8.89
C ILE A 39 -4.30 18.42 -9.90
N ALA A 40 -5.06 19.46 -9.55
CA ALA A 40 -6.08 20.05 -10.42
C ALA A 40 -5.46 20.61 -11.70
N GLU A 41 -4.35 21.33 -11.57
CA GLU A 41 -3.55 21.84 -12.69
C GLU A 41 -2.98 20.70 -13.54
N SER A 42 -2.33 19.72 -12.91
CA SER A 42 -1.73 18.57 -13.59
C SER A 42 -2.75 17.73 -14.37
N GLN A 43 -3.97 17.56 -13.85
CA GLN A 43 -5.02 16.75 -14.49
C GLN A 43 -6.02 17.57 -15.32
N GLY A 44 -5.85 18.90 -15.42
CA GLY A 44 -6.73 19.79 -16.18
C GLY A 44 -8.18 19.84 -15.68
N ILE A 45 -8.39 19.70 -14.36
CA ILE A 45 -9.73 19.60 -13.74
C ILE A 45 -9.88 20.58 -12.58
N SER A 46 -11.10 20.78 -12.07
CA SER A 46 -11.30 21.64 -10.90
C SER A 46 -10.78 21.00 -9.61
N ARG A 47 -10.44 21.82 -8.61
CA ARG A 47 -10.10 21.34 -7.25
C ARG A 47 -11.20 20.45 -6.65
N GLN A 48 -12.47 20.75 -6.96
CA GLN A 48 -13.59 19.91 -6.55
C GLN A 48 -13.56 18.56 -7.29
N GLY A 49 -13.29 18.57 -8.60
CA GLY A 49 -13.11 17.35 -9.38
C GLY A 49 -11.98 16.46 -8.86
N VAL A 50 -10.87 17.05 -8.37
CA VAL A 50 -9.79 16.30 -7.70
C VAL A 50 -10.31 15.64 -6.42
N ARG A 51 -10.99 16.40 -5.54
CA ARG A 51 -11.57 15.85 -4.30
C ARG A 51 -12.51 14.69 -4.57
N ASP A 52 -13.40 14.83 -5.54
CA ASP A 52 -14.37 13.79 -5.89
C ASP A 52 -13.68 12.56 -6.50
N THR A 53 -12.57 12.77 -7.22
CA THR A 53 -11.75 11.68 -7.78
C THR A 53 -11.04 10.91 -6.67
N LEU A 54 -10.39 11.61 -5.75
CA LEU A 54 -9.72 11.03 -4.57
C LEU A 54 -10.71 10.26 -3.70
N MET A 55 -11.85 10.87 -3.36
CA MET A 55 -12.87 10.23 -2.51
C MET A 55 -13.39 8.92 -3.12
N ARG A 56 -13.63 8.90 -4.45
CA ARG A 56 -14.07 7.68 -5.14
C ARG A 56 -12.96 6.63 -5.19
N ALA A 57 -11.72 7.04 -5.44
CA ALA A 57 -10.57 6.13 -5.44
C ALA A 57 -10.36 5.50 -4.06
N GLU A 58 -10.32 6.32 -2.99
CA GLU A 58 -10.21 5.86 -1.61
C GLU A 58 -11.33 4.86 -1.25
N LYS A 59 -12.58 5.19 -1.63
CA LYS A 59 -13.72 4.29 -1.38
C LYS A 59 -13.54 2.95 -2.11
N THR A 60 -13.18 2.96 -3.39
CA THR A 60 -12.98 1.72 -4.14
C THR A 60 -11.88 0.87 -3.53
N LEU A 61 -10.74 1.47 -3.14
CA LEU A 61 -9.63 0.76 -2.50
C LEU A 61 -10.06 0.14 -1.17
N GLN A 62 -10.78 0.90 -0.34
CA GLN A 62 -11.26 0.40 0.95
C GLN A 62 -12.32 -0.70 0.78
N ASP A 63 -13.28 -0.54 -0.14
CA ASP A 63 -14.30 -1.55 -0.43
C ASP A 63 -13.68 -2.88 -0.93
N LEU A 64 -12.55 -2.80 -1.64
CA LEU A 64 -11.78 -3.98 -2.06
C LEU A 64 -11.07 -4.62 -0.87
N GLU A 65 -10.41 -3.83 -0.03
CA GLU A 65 -9.74 -4.34 1.16
C GLU A 65 -10.71 -4.96 2.17
N ASP A 66 -11.89 -4.37 2.34
CA ASP A 66 -12.93 -4.90 3.23
C ASP A 66 -13.48 -6.25 2.77
N LYS A 67 -13.32 -6.58 1.48
CA LYS A 67 -13.77 -7.86 0.90
C LYS A 67 -12.66 -8.89 0.82
N LEU A 68 -11.44 -8.46 0.52
CA LEU A 68 -10.33 -9.35 0.16
C LEU A 68 -9.29 -9.48 1.27
N HIS A 69 -9.14 -8.44 2.09
CA HIS A 69 -8.19 -8.35 3.20
C HIS A 69 -6.74 -8.67 2.80
N LEU A 70 -6.32 -8.37 1.56
CA LEU A 70 -4.98 -8.75 1.10
C LEU A 70 -3.90 -7.95 1.80
N ALA A 71 -4.09 -6.64 1.95
CA ALA A 71 -3.09 -5.78 2.58
C ALA A 71 -2.96 -6.12 4.07
N SER A 72 -4.07 -6.17 4.79
CA SER A 72 -4.09 -6.48 6.23
C SER A 72 -3.53 -7.87 6.54
N ARG A 73 -3.88 -8.91 5.76
CA ARG A 73 -3.33 -10.26 5.96
C ARG A 73 -1.84 -10.32 5.65
N THR A 74 -1.37 -9.59 4.64
CA THR A 74 0.06 -9.56 4.29
C THR A 74 0.87 -8.88 5.39
N LEU A 75 0.39 -7.76 5.94
CA LEU A 75 1.02 -7.11 7.10
C LEU A 75 1.09 -8.05 8.31
N LEU A 76 -0.01 -8.74 8.63
CA LEU A 76 -0.03 -9.71 9.73
C LEU A 76 0.98 -10.84 9.53
N LEU A 77 1.11 -11.36 8.30
CA LEU A 77 2.09 -12.39 7.97
C LEU A 77 3.52 -11.87 8.12
N ARG A 78 3.79 -10.65 7.64
CA ARG A 78 5.10 -10.00 7.79
C ARG A 78 5.47 -9.84 9.26
N ASP A 79 4.58 -9.28 10.08
CA ASP A 79 4.82 -9.08 11.52
C ASP A 79 5.09 -10.43 12.23
N GLY A 80 4.31 -11.46 11.88
CA GLY A 80 4.50 -12.81 12.40
C GLY A 80 5.85 -13.42 12.01
N LEU A 81 6.26 -13.24 10.76
CA LEU A 81 7.55 -13.72 10.25
C LEU A 81 8.73 -13.00 10.89
N GLU A 82 8.64 -11.69 11.07
CA GLU A 82 9.65 -10.91 11.80
C GLU A 82 9.81 -11.41 13.23
N ALA A 83 8.69 -11.62 13.95
CA ALA A 83 8.72 -12.17 15.29
C ALA A 83 9.36 -13.57 15.35
N VAL A 84 9.06 -14.45 14.38
CA VAL A 84 9.69 -15.77 14.28
C VAL A 84 11.19 -15.66 14.00
N CYS A 85 11.59 -14.77 13.08
CA CYS A 85 13.00 -14.54 12.77
C CYS A 85 13.77 -14.05 14.00
N GLU A 86 13.22 -13.10 14.75
CA GLU A 86 13.83 -12.64 16.00
C GLU A 86 13.98 -13.78 17.02
N GLN A 87 12.95 -14.62 17.18
CA GLN A 87 13.02 -15.76 18.09
C GLN A 87 14.09 -16.78 17.68
N LEU A 88 14.24 -17.04 16.38
CA LEU A 88 15.28 -17.93 15.86
C LEU A 88 16.67 -17.35 16.11
N GLN A 89 16.88 -16.06 15.85
CA GLN A 89 18.15 -15.38 16.13
C GLN A 89 18.52 -15.44 17.63
N ARG A 90 17.55 -15.20 18.53
CA ARG A 90 17.76 -15.33 19.99
C ARG A 90 18.16 -16.75 20.42
N LYS A 91 17.75 -17.77 19.66
CA LYS A 91 18.12 -19.18 19.89
C LYS A 91 19.41 -19.61 19.18
N GLY A 92 20.11 -18.68 18.51
CA GLY A 92 21.33 -18.97 17.75
C GLY A 92 21.08 -19.66 16.40
N LEU A 93 19.84 -19.67 15.90
CA LEU A 93 19.43 -20.28 14.64
C LEU A 93 19.44 -19.24 13.50
N GLU A 94 20.60 -18.58 13.31
CA GLU A 94 20.76 -17.48 12.36
C GLU A 94 20.54 -17.92 10.90
N GLU A 95 20.97 -19.13 10.56
CA GLU A 95 20.86 -19.66 9.19
C GLU A 95 19.40 -19.86 8.78
N GLN A 96 18.58 -20.43 9.66
CA GLN A 96 17.15 -20.60 9.43
C GLN A 96 16.43 -19.26 9.32
N SER A 97 16.81 -18.27 10.15
CA SER A 97 16.27 -16.92 10.04
C SER A 97 16.58 -16.30 8.68
N LYS A 98 17.83 -16.41 8.19
CA LYS A 98 18.23 -15.91 6.86
C LYS A 98 17.50 -16.63 5.72
N GLN A 99 17.31 -17.95 5.83
CA GLN A 99 16.56 -18.72 4.84
C GLN A 99 15.10 -18.26 4.74
N ILE A 100 14.42 -18.06 5.89
CA ILE A 100 13.05 -17.55 5.93
C ILE A 100 12.96 -16.14 5.33
N GLN A 101 13.90 -15.25 5.69
CA GLN A 101 13.94 -13.89 5.13
C GLN A 101 14.16 -13.90 3.61
N THR A 102 15.02 -14.78 3.11
CA THR A 102 15.26 -14.94 1.67
C THR A 102 13.98 -15.41 0.96
N LEU A 103 13.33 -16.45 1.49
CA LEU A 103 12.08 -16.97 0.93
C LEU A 103 10.97 -15.92 0.93
N TRP A 104 10.88 -15.11 1.99
CA TRP A 104 9.90 -14.02 2.08
C TRP A 104 10.13 -12.96 1.00
N ARG A 105 11.38 -12.50 0.79
CA ARG A 105 11.72 -11.55 -0.28
C ARG A 105 11.36 -12.08 -1.67
N THR A 106 11.68 -13.36 -1.93
CA THR A 106 11.30 -14.01 -3.20
C THR A 106 9.79 -14.09 -3.38
N TRP A 107 9.01 -14.27 -2.30
CA TRP A 107 7.55 -14.28 -2.37
C TRP A 107 6.97 -12.89 -2.65
N GLU A 108 7.57 -11.82 -2.10
CA GLU A 108 7.18 -10.43 -2.36
C GLU A 108 7.55 -9.95 -3.79
N GLY A 109 8.35 -10.72 -4.53
CA GLY A 109 8.75 -10.40 -5.89
C GLY A 109 9.97 -9.48 -5.99
N GLU A 110 10.78 -9.40 -4.92
CA GLU A 110 12.10 -8.73 -4.88
C GLU A 110 13.26 -9.67 -5.28
#